data_AF-A0A5J4VDD6-F1
#
_entry.id   AF-A0A5J4VDD6-F1
#
_cell.length_a   1.000
_cell.length_b   1.000
_cell.length_c   1.000
_cell.angle_alpha   90.00
_cell.angle_beta   90.00
_cell.angle_gamma   90.00
#
_symmetry.space_group_name_H-M   'P 1'
#
loop_
_entity.id
_entity.type
_entity.pdbx_description
1 polymer ?
#
loop_
_entity_poly.entity_id
_entity_poly.type
_entity_poly.pdbx_seq_one_letter_code
_entity_poly.pdbx_strand_id
1 'polypeptide(L)'
;MLNSEAMNAKLDPFSGAQSDSIPYAAQIPKSLLFKHVKVKQDTFTLNNDNQTTILFDPLVNKGIVKFVVQSIFNLSAVGIADETVKYERKEYPWARGYEKIVQYYRFGNIQHDYHLSVGNAEFNTGDRVTLELNMDSSPRTFTFFVNDEEQPNYVSNIPAAVRALLWQKGDAFKVIKFEALSAPTAKHGAGSRAWEFGKQWKKDK
;
A
#
# COMPACT_ATOMS: atom_id res chain seq x y z
N MET A 1 30.83 5.46 -46.66
CA MET A 1 31.19 5.93 -45.31
C MET A 1 29.99 5.69 -44.41
N LEU A 2 30.13 4.73 -43.49
CA LEU A 2 29.17 4.44 -42.43
C LEU A 2 29.25 5.57 -41.41
N ASN A 3 28.12 6.20 -41.06
CA ASN A 3 28.02 6.96 -39.82
C ASN A 3 26.96 6.31 -38.94
N SER A 4 27.49 5.66 -37.91
CA SER A 4 26.83 5.15 -36.72
C SER A 4 26.40 6.31 -35.82
N GLU A 5 25.11 6.45 -35.57
CA GLU A 5 24.61 7.11 -34.36
C GLU A 5 23.70 6.13 -33.63
N ALA A 6 24.36 5.31 -32.82
CA ALA A 6 23.71 4.47 -31.84
C ALA A 6 23.88 5.14 -30.47
N MET A 7 22.79 5.11 -29.70
CA MET A 7 22.75 5.09 -28.23
C MET A 7 22.95 6.41 -27.50
N ASN A 8 21.82 7.02 -27.15
CA ASN A 8 21.66 7.51 -25.78
C ASN A 8 20.19 7.38 -25.32
N ALA A 9 19.67 6.15 -25.35
CA ALA A 9 18.49 5.83 -24.55
C ALA A 9 18.98 5.67 -23.11
N LYS A 10 18.60 6.62 -22.25
CA LYS A 10 18.74 6.49 -20.80
C LYS A 10 18.05 5.18 -20.41
N LEU A 11 18.83 4.15 -20.10
CA LEU A 11 18.34 2.91 -19.52
C LEU A 11 17.63 3.29 -18.23
N ASP A 12 16.33 3.06 -18.19
CA ASP A 12 15.55 3.14 -16.96
C ASP A 12 16.10 2.06 -16.01
N PRO A 13 16.72 2.41 -14.87
CA PRO A 13 17.36 1.44 -14.00
C PRO A 13 16.35 0.49 -13.32
N PHE A 14 15.06 0.63 -13.61
CA PHE A 14 13.97 -0.21 -13.10
C PHE A 14 13.40 -1.19 -14.14
N SER A 15 13.94 -1.27 -15.36
CA SER A 15 13.41 -2.13 -16.44
C SER A 15 13.66 -3.64 -16.25
N GLY A 16 14.25 -4.07 -15.14
CA GLY A 16 14.72 -5.45 -14.93
C GLY A 16 13.76 -6.39 -14.20
N ALA A 17 12.73 -5.87 -13.52
CA ALA A 17 11.77 -6.72 -12.82
C ALA A 17 10.62 -7.09 -13.77
N GLN A 18 10.64 -8.31 -14.30
CA GLN A 18 9.46 -8.89 -14.92
C GLN A 18 8.38 -9.01 -13.84
N SER A 19 7.20 -8.45 -14.11
CA SER A 19 6.04 -8.49 -13.23
C SER A 19 4.84 -9.12 -13.92
N ASP A 20 4.09 -9.91 -13.16
CA ASP A 20 2.88 -10.59 -13.66
C ASP A 20 1.66 -9.97 -12.96
N SER A 21 0.66 -9.56 -13.75
CA SER A 21 -0.58 -9.00 -13.20
C SER A 21 -1.31 -10.04 -12.35
N ILE A 22 -1.73 -9.64 -11.16
CA ILE A 22 -2.56 -10.42 -10.24
C ILE A 22 -4.00 -9.91 -10.37
N PRO A 23 -4.97 -10.77 -10.73
CA PRO A 23 -6.38 -10.41 -10.63
C PRO A 23 -6.75 -10.07 -9.19
N TYR A 24 -7.46 -8.97 -8.99
CA TYR A 24 -7.80 -8.51 -7.65
C TYR A 24 -9.31 -8.25 -7.51
N ALA A 25 -9.80 -8.30 -6.26
CA ALA A 25 -11.18 -7.98 -5.93
C ALA A 25 -11.24 -7.13 -4.66
N ALA A 26 -12.03 -6.06 -4.67
CA ALA A 26 -12.30 -5.27 -3.48
C ALA A 26 -13.37 -5.96 -2.62
N GLN A 27 -13.08 -6.20 -1.34
CA GLN A 27 -14.05 -6.68 -0.35
C GLN A 27 -14.94 -5.53 0.09
N ILE A 28 -15.92 -5.19 -0.74
CA ILE A 28 -16.94 -4.19 -0.41
C ILE A 28 -18.04 -4.88 0.40
N PRO A 29 -18.30 -4.49 1.66
CA PRO A 29 -19.41 -5.03 2.44
C PRO A 29 -20.72 -5.02 1.65
N LYS A 30 -21.44 -6.14 1.59
CA LYS A 30 -22.73 -6.24 0.86
C LYS A 30 -23.78 -5.22 1.35
N SER A 31 -23.65 -4.77 2.60
CA SER A 31 -24.48 -3.73 3.21
C SER A 31 -24.18 -2.32 2.68
N LEU A 32 -23.07 -2.10 1.98
CA LEU A 32 -22.86 -0.92 1.14
C LEU A 32 -23.65 -1.10 -0.17
N LEU A 33 -24.86 -0.55 -0.18
CA LEU A 33 -25.63 -0.37 -1.42
C LEU A 33 -24.75 0.34 -2.46
N PHE A 34 -24.84 -0.06 -3.74
CA PHE A 34 -24.16 0.54 -4.90
C PHE A 34 -24.25 2.08 -5.01
N LYS A 35 -25.15 2.71 -4.23
CA LYS A 35 -25.24 4.17 -4.10
C LYS A 35 -24.07 4.81 -3.35
N HIS A 36 -23.34 4.08 -2.48
CA HIS A 36 -22.27 4.66 -1.67
C HIS A 36 -20.88 4.55 -2.30
N VAL A 37 -20.56 3.40 -2.90
CA VAL A 37 -19.30 3.18 -3.62
C VAL A 37 -19.63 2.98 -5.09
N LYS A 38 -19.09 3.85 -5.95
CA LYS A 38 -19.10 3.65 -7.40
C LYS A 38 -17.75 3.10 -7.83
N VAL A 39 -17.78 2.01 -8.58
CA VAL A 39 -16.59 1.43 -9.20
C VAL A 39 -16.71 1.61 -10.71
N LYS A 40 -15.75 2.32 -11.33
CA LYS A 40 -15.65 2.47 -12.79
C LYS A 40 -14.18 2.34 -13.20
N GLN A 41 -13.85 1.34 -14.02
CA GLN A 41 -12.49 1.16 -14.55
C GLN A 41 -11.42 1.29 -13.45
N ASP A 42 -11.55 0.46 -12.40
CA ASP A 42 -10.63 0.42 -11.25
C ASP A 42 -10.58 1.70 -10.39
N THR A 43 -11.46 2.67 -10.67
CA THR A 43 -11.65 3.87 -9.88
C THR A 43 -12.80 3.68 -8.90
N PHE A 44 -12.52 3.89 -7.62
CA PHE A 44 -13.44 3.73 -6.50
C PHE A 44 -13.78 5.12 -5.95
N THR A 45 -15.03 5.53 -6.05
CA THR A 45 -15.52 6.83 -5.58
C THR A 45 -16.57 6.64 -4.49
N LEU A 46 -16.40 7.31 -3.36
CA LEU A 46 -17.44 7.43 -2.34
C LEU A 46 -18.37 8.60 -2.65
N ASN A 47 -19.69 8.36 -2.71
CA ASN A 47 -20.68 9.40 -3.04
C ASN A 47 -21.25 10.15 -1.81
N ASN A 48 -20.69 9.95 -0.61
CA ASN A 48 -21.11 10.65 0.61
C ASN A 48 -19.99 10.69 1.66
N ASP A 49 -20.21 11.48 2.72
CA ASP A 49 -19.32 11.61 3.90
C ASP A 49 -19.14 10.32 4.72
N ASN A 50 -19.53 9.17 4.18
CA ASN A 50 -19.32 7.90 4.85
C ASN A 50 -17.86 7.50 4.69
N GLN A 51 -17.22 7.27 5.82
CA GLN A 51 -15.93 6.63 5.88
C GLN A 51 -16.05 5.16 5.50
N THR A 52 -15.11 4.64 4.74
CA THR A 52 -15.09 3.22 4.35
C THR A 52 -13.66 2.71 4.35
N THR A 53 -13.50 1.51 4.90
CA THR A 53 -12.27 0.74 4.81
C THR A 53 -12.49 -0.41 3.84
N ILE A 54 -11.62 -0.54 2.84
CA ILE A 54 -11.71 -1.55 1.79
C ILE A 54 -10.49 -2.45 1.88
N LEU A 55 -10.73 -3.75 1.94
CA LEU A 55 -9.69 -4.77 1.80
C LEU A 55 -9.65 -5.29 0.37
N PHE A 56 -8.50 -5.74 -0.08
CA PHE A 56 -8.31 -6.29 -1.42
C PHE A 56 -7.86 -7.75 -1.35
N ASP A 57 -8.54 -8.59 -2.12
CA ASP A 57 -8.09 -9.93 -2.46
C ASP A 57 -7.20 -9.86 -3.73
N PRO A 58 -6.22 -10.78 -3.89
CA PRO A 58 -6.00 -11.96 -3.05
C PRO A 58 -5.37 -11.64 -1.69
N LEU A 59 -5.58 -12.56 -0.75
CA LEU A 59 -4.74 -12.65 0.45
C LEU A 59 -3.30 -12.91 0.02
N VAL A 60 -2.38 -12.03 0.42
CA VAL A 60 -0.96 -12.11 0.09
C VAL A 60 -0.25 -12.88 1.18
N ASN A 61 0.31 -14.04 0.86
CA ASN A 61 0.96 -14.95 1.82
C ASN A 61 2.28 -15.56 1.33
N LYS A 62 2.74 -15.18 0.14
CA LYS A 62 3.98 -15.65 -0.48
C LYS A 62 4.41 -14.70 -1.59
N GLY A 63 5.66 -14.80 -2.03
CA GLY A 63 6.17 -14.02 -3.13
C GLY A 63 6.41 -12.55 -2.76
N ILE A 64 6.70 -11.79 -3.80
CA ILE A 64 6.83 -10.34 -3.71
C ILE A 64 5.67 -9.73 -4.47
N VAL A 65 4.89 -8.90 -3.81
CA VAL A 65 3.67 -8.32 -4.37
C VAL A 65 3.77 -6.81 -4.34
N LYS A 66 3.42 -6.18 -5.46
CA LYS A 66 3.33 -4.73 -5.61
C LYS A 66 1.88 -4.34 -5.86
N PHE A 67 1.33 -3.50 -4.99
CA PHE A 67 0.01 -2.91 -5.12
C PHE A 67 0.13 -1.40 -5.23
N VAL A 68 -0.28 -0.85 -6.37
CA VAL A 68 -0.12 0.56 -6.71
C VAL A 68 -1.49 1.21 -6.78
N VAL A 69 -1.68 2.28 -6.03
CA VAL A 69 -2.90 3.09 -6.04
C VAL A 69 -2.57 4.53 -6.34
N GLN A 70 -3.48 5.22 -7.04
CA GLN A 70 -3.42 6.64 -7.23
C GLN A 70 -4.50 7.31 -6.38
N SER A 71 -4.11 8.30 -5.59
CA SER A 71 -5.05 9.17 -4.90
C SER A 71 -5.74 10.07 -5.93
N ILE A 72 -7.06 9.94 -6.10
CA ILE A 72 -7.83 10.76 -7.05
C ILE A 72 -8.46 11.94 -6.31
N PHE A 73 -8.88 11.74 -5.07
CA PHE A 73 -9.40 12.80 -4.22
C PHE A 73 -9.21 12.39 -2.75
N ASN A 74 -8.29 13.06 -2.05
CA ASN A 74 -8.17 13.04 -0.58
C ASN A 74 -8.00 11.67 0.13
N LEU A 75 -7.52 10.61 -0.54
CA LEU A 75 -7.27 9.29 0.08
C LEU A 75 -6.58 9.42 1.45
N SER A 76 -7.22 8.88 2.50
CA SER A 76 -6.82 9.15 3.88
C SER A 76 -5.63 8.30 4.34
N ALA A 77 -5.65 7.00 4.01
CA ALA A 77 -4.54 6.09 4.32
C ALA A 77 -4.54 4.86 3.40
N VAL A 78 -3.36 4.26 3.26
CA VAL A 78 -3.13 2.94 2.66
C VAL A 78 -2.49 2.01 3.68
N GLY A 79 -2.50 0.70 3.49
CA GLY A 79 -1.92 -0.19 4.50
C GLY A 79 -2.12 -1.67 4.24
N ILE A 80 -1.94 -2.44 5.31
CA ILE A 80 -2.26 -3.86 5.36
C ILE A 80 -3.11 -4.19 6.58
N ALA A 81 -3.88 -5.27 6.46
CA ALA A 81 -4.60 -5.88 7.56
C ALA A 81 -4.30 -7.39 7.63
N ASP A 82 -4.27 -7.89 8.87
CA ASP A 82 -4.22 -9.32 9.17
C ASP A 82 -5.35 -10.10 8.51
N GLU A 83 -5.11 -11.37 8.16
CA GLU A 83 -6.05 -12.20 7.40
C GLU A 83 -7.42 -12.38 8.07
N THR A 84 -7.49 -12.24 9.40
CA THR A 84 -8.70 -12.40 10.20
C THR A 84 -9.61 -11.16 10.14
N VAL A 85 -9.09 -10.02 9.67
CA VAL A 85 -9.82 -8.75 9.64
C VAL A 85 -10.87 -8.77 8.55
N LYS A 86 -12.10 -8.43 8.94
CA LYS A 86 -13.24 -8.19 8.05
C LYS A 86 -13.98 -6.95 8.55
N TYR A 87 -14.25 -6.04 7.63
CA TYR A 87 -14.99 -4.83 7.92
C TYR A 87 -16.44 -4.94 7.50
N GLU A 88 -17.29 -4.33 8.32
CA GLU A 88 -18.66 -3.99 7.99
C GLU A 88 -18.76 -2.54 7.50
N ARG A 89 -19.97 -2.15 7.12
CA ARG A 89 -20.24 -0.80 6.63
C ARG A 89 -19.86 0.27 7.66
N LYS A 90 -19.16 1.31 7.18
CA LYS A 90 -18.73 2.51 7.95
C LYS A 90 -17.76 2.22 9.09
N GLU A 91 -17.05 1.10 9.04
CA GLU A 91 -16.04 0.81 10.04
C GLU A 91 -14.70 1.47 9.71
N TYR A 92 -14.12 2.05 10.75
CA TYR A 92 -12.75 2.54 10.73
C TYR A 92 -11.75 1.38 10.61
N PRO A 93 -10.54 1.61 10.10
CA PRO A 93 -9.51 0.58 10.02
C PRO A 93 -9.23 -0.09 11.37
N TRP A 94 -9.22 0.67 12.45
CA TRP A 94 -8.99 0.15 13.80
C TRP A 94 -10.20 -0.51 14.47
N ALA A 95 -11.35 -0.62 13.80
CA ALA A 95 -12.55 -1.25 14.36
C ALA A 95 -12.37 -2.74 14.72
N ARG A 96 -11.25 -3.34 14.30
CA ARG A 96 -10.86 -4.73 14.58
C ARG A 96 -9.56 -4.86 15.36
N GLY A 97 -9.03 -3.76 15.89
CA GLY A 97 -7.78 -3.71 16.64
C GLY A 97 -6.64 -3.04 15.87
N TYR A 98 -5.91 -2.13 16.53
CA TYR A 98 -4.72 -1.47 15.95
C TYR A 98 -3.53 -2.43 15.82
N GLU A 99 -3.52 -3.50 16.60
CA GLU A 99 -2.51 -4.56 16.58
C GLU A 99 -2.61 -5.46 15.34
N LYS A 100 -3.70 -5.36 14.56
CA LYS A 100 -3.96 -6.18 13.37
C LYS A 100 -3.74 -5.46 12.05
N ILE A 101 -3.35 -4.19 12.09
CA ILE A 101 -3.23 -3.35 10.90
C ILE A 101 -1.94 -2.55 10.92
N VAL A 102 -1.46 -2.19 9.75
CA VAL A 102 -0.46 -1.13 9.56
C VAL A 102 -1.06 -0.13 8.60
N GLN A 103 -1.01 1.15 8.95
CA GLN A 103 -1.55 2.23 8.12
C GLN A 103 -0.47 3.27 7.82
N TYR A 104 -0.32 3.63 6.56
CA TYR A 104 0.44 4.77 6.10
C TYR A 104 -0.53 5.89 5.71
N TYR A 105 -0.55 6.94 6.52
CA TYR A 105 -1.46 8.06 6.35
C TYR A 105 -0.90 9.06 5.34
N ARG A 106 -1.82 9.84 4.74
CA ARG A 106 -1.46 10.93 3.82
C ARG A 106 -0.44 11.93 4.38
N PHE A 107 -0.35 12.07 5.70
CA PHE A 107 0.60 12.97 6.39
C PHE A 107 1.98 12.33 6.65
N GLY A 108 2.26 11.18 6.03
CA GLY A 108 3.58 10.57 6.10
C GLY A 108 3.82 9.69 7.33
N ASN A 109 2.91 9.66 8.31
CA ASN A 109 3.05 8.78 9.47
C ASN A 109 2.62 7.34 9.15
N ILE A 110 3.40 6.36 9.61
CA ILE A 110 2.94 4.97 9.68
C ILE A 110 2.41 4.72 11.09
N GLN A 111 1.27 4.05 11.23
CA GLN A 111 0.70 3.64 12.50
C GLN A 111 0.58 2.12 12.61
N HIS A 112 0.91 1.61 13.79
CA HIS A 112 0.66 0.23 14.20
C HIS A 112 0.55 0.17 15.73
N ASP A 113 -0.41 -0.61 16.25
CA ASP A 113 -0.62 -0.81 17.69
C ASP A 113 -0.57 0.50 18.51
N TYR A 114 -1.37 1.51 18.10
CA TYR A 114 -1.44 2.84 18.70
C TYR A 114 -0.16 3.69 18.62
N HIS A 115 0.92 3.17 18.05
CA HIS A 115 2.17 3.90 17.88
C HIS A 115 2.32 4.48 16.48
N LEU A 116 2.90 5.68 16.42
CA LEU A 116 3.12 6.43 15.18
C LEU A 116 4.62 6.58 14.91
N SER A 117 5.04 6.24 13.70
CA SER A 117 6.33 6.65 13.16
C SER A 117 6.19 7.98 12.39
N VAL A 118 7.31 8.66 12.21
CA VAL A 118 7.41 9.91 11.44
C VAL A 118 8.62 9.83 10.51
N GLY A 119 8.62 10.63 9.44
CA GLY A 119 9.77 10.79 8.55
C GLY A 119 9.58 10.23 7.13
N ASN A 120 8.46 9.56 6.83
CA ASN A 120 8.10 9.34 5.43
C ASN A 120 7.43 10.60 4.86
N ALA A 121 7.48 10.73 3.54
CA ALA A 121 6.84 11.81 2.80
C ALA A 121 5.32 11.76 2.96
N GLU A 122 4.68 12.92 2.85
CA GLU A 122 3.25 13.01 2.65
C GLU A 122 2.88 12.57 1.23
N PHE A 123 1.62 12.20 1.00
CA PHE A 123 1.07 12.02 -0.35
C PHE A 123 -0.25 12.77 -0.48
N ASN A 124 -0.50 13.30 -1.68
CA ASN A 124 -1.60 14.18 -2.00
C ASN A 124 -2.44 13.66 -3.16
N THR A 125 -3.50 14.39 -3.50
CA THR A 125 -4.29 14.13 -4.71
C THR A 125 -3.39 14.15 -5.95
N GLY A 126 -3.48 13.11 -6.77
CA GLY A 126 -2.67 12.89 -7.96
C GLY A 126 -1.52 11.92 -7.75
N ASP A 127 -1.01 11.80 -6.52
CA ASP A 127 0.16 10.97 -6.21
C ASP A 127 -0.15 9.48 -6.30
N ARG A 128 0.88 8.72 -6.68
CA ARG A 128 0.89 7.26 -6.66
C ARG A 128 1.51 6.79 -5.36
N VAL A 129 0.80 5.93 -4.65
CA VAL A 129 1.31 5.25 -3.46
C VAL A 129 1.41 3.77 -3.77
N THR A 130 2.60 3.22 -3.53
CA THR A 130 2.89 1.80 -3.75
C THR A 130 3.08 1.10 -2.41
N LEU A 131 2.48 -0.07 -2.30
CA LEU A 131 2.69 -1.06 -1.26
C LEU A 131 3.51 -2.20 -1.85
N GLU A 132 4.74 -2.40 -1.39
CA GLU A 132 5.52 -3.61 -1.71
C GLU A 132 5.56 -4.54 -0.50
N LEU A 133 5.07 -5.76 -0.69
CA LEU A 133 5.08 -6.83 0.31
C LEU A 133 6.08 -7.89 -0.14
N ASN A 134 7.14 -8.09 0.64
CA ASN A 134 8.05 -9.19 0.45
C ASN A 134 7.75 -10.27 1.50
N MET A 135 6.99 -11.28 1.08
CA MET A 135 6.59 -12.41 1.94
C MET A 135 7.63 -13.53 1.97
N ASP A 136 8.60 -13.49 1.06
CA ASP A 136 9.67 -14.49 0.94
C ASP A 136 10.90 -14.12 1.78
N SER A 137 11.03 -12.86 2.19
CA SER A 137 12.13 -12.42 3.06
C SER A 137 11.94 -12.87 4.50
N SER A 138 13.06 -13.00 5.22
CA SER A 138 13.09 -13.27 6.66
C SER A 138 13.97 -12.22 7.35
N PRO A 139 13.38 -11.22 8.03
CA PRO A 139 11.94 -11.03 8.27
C PRO A 139 11.16 -10.62 7.00
N ARG A 140 9.85 -10.90 6.97
CA ARG A 140 8.93 -10.38 5.93
C ARG A 140 8.84 -8.87 6.01
N THR A 141 8.71 -8.19 4.87
CA THR A 141 8.74 -6.71 4.86
C THR A 141 7.54 -6.11 4.15
N PHE A 142 7.15 -4.93 4.61
CA PHE A 142 6.14 -4.07 4.01
C PHE A 142 6.71 -2.67 3.81
N THR A 143 6.93 -2.31 2.55
CA THR A 143 7.60 -1.08 2.13
C THR A 143 6.64 -0.17 1.39
N PHE A 144 6.82 1.14 1.57
CA PHE A 144 6.00 2.18 0.95
C PHE A 144 6.82 2.94 -0.09
N PHE A 145 6.17 3.36 -1.16
CA PHE A 145 6.74 4.32 -2.12
C PHE A 145 5.72 5.41 -2.41
N VAL A 146 6.20 6.64 -2.57
CA VAL A 146 5.40 7.78 -3.05
C VAL A 146 6.01 8.22 -4.37
N ASN A 147 5.22 8.20 -5.45
CA ASN A 147 5.67 8.54 -6.80
C ASN A 147 6.94 7.78 -7.24
N ASP A 148 6.97 6.48 -6.95
CA ASP A 148 8.09 5.55 -7.20
C ASP A 148 9.35 5.82 -6.34
N GLU A 149 9.32 6.76 -5.40
CA GLU A 149 10.39 6.98 -4.42
C GLU A 149 10.16 6.15 -3.14
N GLU A 150 11.12 5.28 -2.82
CA GLU A 150 11.11 4.44 -1.62
C GLU A 150 11.13 5.29 -0.34
N GLN A 151 10.24 4.96 0.59
CA GLN A 151 10.14 5.69 1.85
C GLN A 151 11.13 5.17 2.91
N PRO A 152 11.72 6.06 3.74
CA PRO A 152 12.78 5.66 4.67
C PRO A 152 12.31 4.73 5.77
N ASN A 153 11.05 4.83 6.22
CA ASN A 153 10.47 3.93 7.20
C ASN A 153 9.64 2.85 6.52
N TYR A 154 9.88 1.59 6.90
CA TYR A 154 9.13 0.42 6.47
C TYR A 154 8.80 -0.47 7.68
N VAL A 155 7.91 -1.45 7.49
CA VAL A 155 7.55 -2.40 8.54
C VAL A 155 8.21 -3.76 8.29
N SER A 156 8.81 -4.33 9.31
CA SER A 156 9.41 -5.67 9.28
C SER A 156 8.61 -6.66 10.12
N ASN A 157 8.82 -7.94 9.86
CA ASN A 157 8.20 -9.06 10.56
C ASN A 157 6.66 -9.05 10.51
N ILE A 158 6.08 -8.59 9.39
CA ILE A 158 4.63 -8.60 9.18
C ILE A 158 4.05 -10.03 9.26
N PRO A 159 2.72 -10.20 9.50
CA PRO A 159 2.09 -11.52 9.56
C PRO A 159 2.35 -12.40 8.33
N ALA A 160 2.15 -13.71 8.45
CA ALA A 160 2.38 -14.66 7.37
C ALA A 160 1.39 -14.51 6.20
N ALA A 161 0.24 -13.88 6.43
CA ALA A 161 -0.75 -13.58 5.41
C ALA A 161 -1.43 -12.25 5.72
N VAL A 162 -1.54 -11.38 4.71
CA VAL A 162 -2.13 -10.04 4.86
C VAL A 162 -2.93 -9.64 3.62
N ARG A 163 -3.86 -8.70 3.78
CA ARG A 163 -4.56 -8.04 2.67
C ARG A 163 -4.13 -6.59 2.58
N ALA A 164 -4.06 -6.06 1.36
CA ALA A 164 -3.96 -4.62 1.17
C ALA A 164 -5.24 -3.94 1.68
N LEU A 165 -5.07 -2.80 2.32
CA LEU A 165 -6.11 -2.00 2.95
C LEU A 165 -6.05 -0.57 2.41
N LEU A 166 -7.22 -0.01 2.10
CA LEU A 166 -7.38 1.41 1.80
C LEU A 166 -8.46 2.00 2.70
N TRP A 167 -8.19 3.19 3.23
CA TRP A 167 -9.14 3.95 4.04
C TRP A 167 -9.50 5.26 3.36
N GLN A 168 -10.80 5.49 3.20
CA GLN A 168 -11.36 6.63 2.49
C GLN A 168 -12.41 7.36 3.32
N LYS A 169 -12.53 8.68 3.16
CA LYS A 169 -13.55 9.54 3.77
C LYS A 169 -14.05 10.60 2.78
N GLY A 170 -15.11 10.28 2.03
CA GLY A 170 -15.64 11.19 0.99
C GLY A 170 -14.72 11.30 -0.24
N ASP A 171 -13.92 10.26 -0.46
CA ASP A 171 -12.71 10.27 -1.29
C ASP A 171 -12.83 9.39 -2.54
N ALA A 172 -11.83 9.50 -3.41
CA ALA A 172 -11.65 8.64 -4.57
C ALA A 172 -10.20 8.15 -4.69
N PHE A 173 -10.04 6.89 -5.08
CA PHE A 173 -8.75 6.33 -5.51
C PHE A 173 -8.92 5.50 -6.77
N LYS A 174 -7.81 5.22 -7.44
CA LYS A 174 -7.74 4.27 -8.55
C LYS A 174 -6.69 3.21 -8.25
N VAL A 175 -7.04 1.94 -8.40
CA VAL A 175 -6.03 0.88 -8.42
C VAL A 175 -5.35 0.92 -9.79
N ILE A 176 -4.03 1.08 -9.79
CA ILE A 176 -3.22 1.14 -11.01
C ILE A 176 -2.64 -0.23 -11.32
N LYS A 177 -2.13 -0.93 -10.30
CA LYS A 177 -1.54 -2.26 -10.44
C LYS A 177 -1.77 -3.11 -9.20
N PHE A 178 -1.91 -4.40 -9.41
CA PHE A 178 -1.70 -5.43 -8.41
C PHE A 178 -0.89 -6.51 -9.14
N GLU A 179 0.38 -6.67 -8.81
CA GLU A 179 1.30 -7.52 -9.58
C GLU A 179 2.25 -8.30 -8.67
N ALA A 180 2.65 -9.49 -9.13
CA ALA A 180 3.75 -10.23 -8.56
C ALA A 180 5.06 -9.71 -9.16
N LEU A 181 6.11 -9.62 -8.34
CA LEU A 181 7.45 -9.26 -8.79
C LEU A 181 8.38 -10.47 -8.72
N SER A 182 9.29 -10.56 -9.68
CA SER A 182 10.37 -11.56 -9.70
C SER A 182 11.49 -11.27 -8.69
N ALA A 183 11.64 -10.02 -8.27
CA ALA A 183 12.63 -9.55 -7.29
C ALA A 183 12.09 -8.31 -6.54
N PRO A 184 12.56 -8.05 -5.30
CA PRO A 184 12.14 -6.86 -4.56
C PRO A 184 12.66 -5.60 -5.24
N THR A 185 11.84 -4.54 -5.27
CA THR A 185 12.32 -3.21 -5.72
C THR A 185 12.79 -2.36 -4.55
N ALA A 186 12.30 -2.63 -3.34
CA ALA A 186 12.79 -2.03 -2.12
C ALA A 186 14.27 -2.39 -1.87
N LYS A 187 15.08 -1.36 -1.59
CA LYS A 187 16.52 -1.49 -1.36
C LYS A 187 16.89 -1.40 0.10
N HIS A 188 16.06 -0.73 0.92
CA HIS A 188 16.31 -0.44 2.33
C HIS A 188 17.73 0.12 2.56
N GLY A 189 18.05 1.19 1.82
CA GLY A 189 19.38 1.80 1.81
C GLY A 189 19.82 2.43 3.13
N ALA A 190 20.99 3.08 3.11
CA ALA A 190 21.50 3.78 4.29
C ALA A 190 20.49 4.86 4.76
N GLY A 191 20.18 4.85 6.06
CA GLY A 191 19.20 5.76 6.67
C GLY A 191 17.77 5.19 6.70
N SER A 192 17.50 4.03 6.09
CA SER A 192 16.21 3.35 6.25
C SER A 192 16.04 2.80 7.67
N ARG A 193 14.79 2.81 8.15
CA ARG A 193 14.40 2.31 9.47
C ARG A 193 13.29 1.27 9.35
N ALA A 194 13.57 0.09 9.91
CA ALA A 194 12.58 -0.96 10.09
C ALA A 194 11.81 -0.75 11.40
N TRP A 195 10.48 -0.82 11.32
CA TRP A 195 9.62 -0.89 12.49
C TRP A 195 9.03 -2.30 12.59
N GLU A 196 9.34 -3.02 13.67
CA GLU A 196 8.88 -4.41 13.81
C GLU A 196 7.38 -4.45 14.15
N PHE A 197 6.61 -5.25 13.40
CA PHE A 197 5.21 -5.53 13.67
C PHE A 197 5.04 -6.22 15.04
N GLY A 198 4.00 -5.86 15.78
CA GLY A 198 3.69 -6.39 17.11
C GLY A 198 4.63 -5.90 18.21
N LYS A 199 5.48 -4.91 17.94
CA LYS A 199 6.35 -4.27 18.93
C LYS A 199 5.95 -2.82 19.15
N GLN A 200 6.26 -2.30 20.32
CA GLN A 200 6.12 -0.88 20.60
C GLN A 200 7.10 -0.05 19.78
N TRP A 201 6.60 0.94 19.05
CA TRP A 201 7.44 1.86 18.28
C TRP A 201 7.78 3.07 19.15
N LYS A 202 9.06 3.16 19.54
CA LYS A 202 9.58 4.30 20.29
C LYS A 202 10.30 5.25 19.33
N LYS A 203 10.07 6.54 19.50
CA LYS A 203 10.96 7.54 18.92
C LYS A 203 12.34 7.40 19.57
N ASP A 204 13.39 7.41 18.77
CA ASP A 204 14.72 7.60 19.33
C ASP A 204 14.72 8.97 20.02
N LYS A 205 15.26 9.02 21.25
CA LYS A 205 15.36 10.25 22.03
C LYS A 205 16.43 11.16 21.47
#